data_AF-A0A089Z815-F1
#
_entry.id   AF-A0A089Z815-F1
#
_cell.length_a   1.000
_cell.length_b   1.000
_cell.length_c   1.000
_cell.angle_alpha   90.00
_cell.angle_beta   90.00
_cell.angle_gamma   90.00
#
_symmetry.space_group_name_H-M   'P 1'
#
loop_
_entity.id
_entity.type
_entity.pdbx_description
1 polymer ?
#
loop_
_entity_poly.entity_id
_entity_poly.type
_entity_poly.pdbx_seq_one_letter_code
_entity_poly.pdbx_strand_id
1 'polypeptide(L)'
;MDDKGLAYTLDAVLALIPVIIVIFGVSNFMASVEPAHPLHSSQNAQDILELMSYSEVNHISLLEKISLILSSGNNSRASITDAQKIASSFLDEKLAGNDYLLTEENQLRGEILAGKMDLKKEDNLATASRNCGNYTFRIYIK
;
A
#
# COMPACT_ATOMS: atom_id res chain seq x y z
N MET A 1 -66.03 10.59 -2.89
CA MET A 1 -64.75 9.85 -2.84
C MET A 1 -63.85 10.49 -3.89
N ASP A 2 -62.68 11.06 -3.65
CA ASP A 2 -61.96 11.52 -2.45
C ASP A 2 -60.77 12.36 -2.95
N ASP A 3 -60.99 13.59 -3.41
CA ASP A 3 -59.91 14.50 -3.84
C ASP A 3 -59.03 14.99 -2.68
N LYS A 4 -59.36 14.59 -1.44
CA LYS A 4 -58.60 14.87 -0.22
C LYS A 4 -57.45 13.87 0.02
N GLY A 5 -57.44 12.74 -0.69
CA GLY A 5 -56.41 11.71 -0.52
C GLY A 5 -55.04 12.11 -1.08
N LEU A 6 -55.01 12.78 -2.23
CA LEU A 6 -53.76 13.19 -2.89
C LEU A 6 -53.02 14.32 -2.16
N ALA A 7 -53.75 15.29 -1.60
CA ALA A 7 -53.13 16.36 -0.82
C ALA A 7 -52.54 15.83 0.49
N TYR A 8 -53.21 14.85 1.11
CA TYR A 8 -52.79 14.26 2.38
C TYR A 8 -51.56 13.34 2.21
N THR A 9 -51.47 12.60 1.10
CA THR A 9 -50.27 11.81 0.79
C THR A 9 -49.08 12.70 0.40
N LEU A 10 -49.30 13.82 -0.29
CA LEU A 10 -48.24 14.77 -0.63
C LEU A 10 -47.63 15.42 0.62
N ASP A 11 -48.48 15.84 1.57
CA ASP A 11 -48.03 16.44 2.82
C ASP A 11 -47.22 15.45 3.69
N ALA A 12 -47.66 14.19 3.74
CA ALA A 12 -46.94 13.13 4.45
C ALA A 12 -45.55 12.82 3.85
N VAL A 13 -45.41 12.88 2.53
CA VAL A 13 -44.10 12.71 1.86
C VAL A 13 -43.20 13.91 2.15
N LEU A 14 -43.74 15.12 2.16
CA LEU A 14 -42.97 16.34 2.45
C LEU A 14 -42.47 16.37 3.89
N ALA A 15 -43.28 15.87 4.84
CA ALA A 15 -42.91 15.72 6.24
C ALA A 15 -41.80 14.67 6.48
N LEU A 16 -41.56 13.76 5.53
CA LEU A 16 -40.52 12.73 5.62
C LEU A 16 -39.12 13.27 5.27
N ILE A 17 -39.04 14.33 4.48
CA ILE A 17 -37.77 14.95 4.04
C ILE A 17 -36.86 15.34 5.22
N PRO A 18 -37.32 16.08 6.25
CA PRO A 18 -36.46 16.44 7.38
C PRO A 18 -35.98 15.22 8.18
N VAL A 19 -36.78 14.15 8.26
CA VAL A 19 -36.39 12.90 8.93
C VAL A 19 -35.24 12.23 8.19
N ILE A 20 -35.30 12.19 6.85
CA ILE A 20 -34.22 11.65 6.01
C ILE A 20 -32.94 12.47 6.20
N ILE A 21 -33.02 13.81 6.21
CA ILE A 21 -31.85 14.69 6.39
C ILE A 21 -31.16 14.44 7.74
N VAL A 22 -31.93 14.26 8.83
CA VAL A 22 -31.37 13.96 10.16
C VAL A 22 -30.69 12.60 10.19
N ILE A 23 -31.28 11.56 9.59
CA ILE A 23 -30.68 10.22 9.54
C ILE A 23 -29.36 10.25 8.76
N PHE A 24 -29.33 10.86 7.57
CA PHE A 24 -28.10 10.99 6.79
C PHE A 24 -27.06 11.89 7.47
N GLY A 25 -27.48 12.94 8.17
CA GLY A 25 -26.59 13.83 8.92
C GLY A 25 -25.86 13.13 10.06
N VAL A 26 -26.58 12.33 10.87
CA VAL A 26 -25.98 11.58 11.99
C VAL A 26 -25.10 10.43 11.49
N SER A 27 -25.49 9.75 10.41
CA SER A 27 -24.67 8.68 9.82
C SER A 27 -23.34 9.18 9.24
N ASN A 28 -23.30 10.39 8.69
CA ASN A 28 -22.04 10.99 8.21
C ASN A 28 -21.17 11.56 9.35
N PHE A 29 -21.77 11.92 10.50
CA PHE A 29 -21.01 12.49 11.63
C PHE A 29 -20.19 11.43 12.39
N MET A 30 -20.58 10.15 12.31
CA MET A 30 -19.82 9.04 12.91
C MET A 30 -18.71 8.48 12.01
N ALA A 31 -18.59 8.98 10.77
CA ALA A 31 -17.68 8.41 9.77
C ALA A 31 -16.28 9.05 9.71
N SER A 32 -15.90 9.95 10.62
CA SER A 32 -14.53 10.47 10.61
C SER A 32 -14.02 10.88 11.98
N VAL A 33 -13.65 9.88 12.77
CA VAL A 33 -12.42 9.97 13.57
C VAL A 33 -11.53 8.83 13.07
N GLU A 34 -11.06 8.96 11.84
CA GLU A 34 -9.90 8.18 11.44
C GLU A 34 -8.71 8.77 12.20
N PRO A 35 -7.99 8.00 13.02
CA PRO A 35 -6.83 8.53 13.70
C PRO A 35 -5.87 9.03 12.63
N ALA A 36 -5.55 10.32 12.69
CA ALA A 36 -4.46 10.89 11.92
C ALA A 36 -3.20 10.10 12.30
N HIS A 37 -2.80 9.13 11.48
CA HIS A 37 -1.45 8.57 11.25
C HIS A 37 -1.59 7.15 10.66
N PRO A 38 -1.55 7.06 9.32
CA PRO A 38 -0.48 6.31 8.65
C PRO A 38 0.07 7.01 7.38
N LEU A 39 -0.31 8.27 7.13
CA LEU A 39 0.05 8.98 5.89
C LEU A 39 1.55 9.19 5.72
N HIS A 40 2.26 9.61 6.78
CA HIS A 40 3.71 9.85 6.71
C HIS A 40 4.53 8.58 6.52
N SER A 41 4.15 7.47 7.17
CA SER A 41 4.87 6.22 7.03
C SER A 41 4.60 5.58 5.67
N SER A 42 3.35 5.58 5.19
CA SER A 42 3.00 5.10 3.84
C SER A 42 3.69 5.91 2.74
N GLN A 43 3.81 7.23 2.91
CA GLN A 43 4.61 8.10 2.03
C GLN A 43 6.07 7.67 2.02
N ASN A 44 6.70 7.43 3.18
CA ASN A 44 8.08 6.93 3.24
C ASN A 44 8.26 5.61 2.48
N ALA A 45 7.32 4.67 2.58
CA ALA A 45 7.38 3.40 1.84
C ALA A 45 7.28 3.62 0.32
N GLN A 46 6.41 4.53 -0.13
CA GLN A 46 6.27 4.89 -1.53
C GLN A 46 7.52 5.60 -2.06
N ASP A 47 8.04 6.57 -1.32
CA ASP A 47 9.23 7.37 -1.69
C ASP A 47 10.47 6.49 -1.83
N ILE A 48 10.67 5.53 -0.91
CA ILE A 48 11.79 4.58 -1.00
C ILE A 48 11.65 3.68 -2.23
N LEU A 49 10.44 3.18 -2.49
CA LEU A 49 10.20 2.32 -3.64
C LEU A 49 10.34 3.08 -4.96
N GLU A 50 9.96 4.35 -4.97
CA GLU A 50 10.20 5.27 -6.08
C GLU A 50 11.69 5.54 -6.29
N LEU A 51 12.44 5.76 -5.21
CA LEU A 51 13.90 5.90 -5.26
C LEU A 51 14.59 4.64 -5.80
N MET A 52 14.12 3.44 -5.42
CA MET A 52 14.61 2.17 -5.99
C MET A 52 14.23 2.01 -7.48
N SER A 53 13.17 2.68 -7.92
CA SER A 53 12.73 2.70 -9.32
C SER A 53 13.38 3.82 -10.13
N TYR A 54 14.07 4.75 -9.47
CA TYR A 54 14.75 5.84 -10.13
C TYR A 54 16.11 5.37 -10.68
N SER A 55 16.49 5.91 -11.84
CA SER A 55 17.74 5.55 -12.52
C SER A 55 18.56 6.81 -12.78
N GLU A 56 19.75 6.90 -12.17
CA GLU A 56 20.60 8.10 -12.27
C GLU A 56 21.80 7.95 -13.21
N VAL A 57 22.40 6.76 -13.33
CA VAL A 57 23.76 6.66 -13.94
C VAL A 57 23.89 5.65 -15.09
N ASN A 58 22.99 4.66 -15.21
CA ASN A 58 23.11 3.60 -16.22
C ASN A 58 21.79 3.23 -16.92
N HIS A 59 20.75 4.07 -16.84
CA HIS A 59 19.38 3.82 -17.34
C HIS A 59 18.69 2.56 -16.81
N ILE A 60 19.30 1.85 -15.84
CA ILE A 60 18.72 0.70 -15.15
C ILE A 60 18.50 1.13 -13.70
N SER A 61 17.27 1.05 -13.23
CA SER A 61 16.88 1.27 -11.83
C SER A 61 17.33 0.11 -10.95
N LEU A 62 17.33 0.30 -9.63
CA LEU A 62 17.70 -0.76 -8.70
C LEU A 62 16.73 -1.96 -8.80
N LEU A 63 15.43 -1.69 -8.92
CA LEU A 63 14.41 -2.73 -9.13
C LEU A 63 14.64 -3.48 -10.45
N GLU A 64 14.99 -2.77 -11.52
CA GLU A 64 15.31 -3.42 -12.80
C GLU A 64 16.55 -4.31 -12.68
N LYS A 65 17.59 -3.85 -12.00
CA LYS A 65 18.80 -4.65 -11.75
C LYS A 65 18.50 -5.92 -10.97
N ILE A 66 17.66 -5.82 -9.93
CA ILE A 66 17.20 -6.98 -9.16
C ILE A 66 16.39 -7.93 -10.06
N SER A 67 15.43 -7.40 -10.82
CA SER A 67 14.59 -8.21 -11.71
C SER A 67 15.42 -8.92 -12.80
N LEU A 68 16.47 -8.27 -13.31
CA LEU A 68 17.37 -8.84 -14.30
C LEU A 68 18.21 -9.97 -13.73
N ILE A 69 18.76 -9.81 -12.51
CA ILE A 69 19.50 -10.88 -11.82
C ILE A 69 18.61 -12.09 -11.58
N LEU A 70 17.39 -11.87 -11.08
CA LEU A 70 16.42 -12.93 -10.84
C LEU A 70 16.03 -13.63 -12.15
N SER A 71 15.73 -12.87 -13.20
CA SER A 71 15.33 -13.43 -14.49
C SER A 71 16.47 -14.16 -15.21
N SER A 72 17.68 -13.60 -15.23
CA SER A 72 18.85 -14.23 -15.84
C SER A 72 19.28 -15.49 -15.12
N GLY A 73 19.11 -15.53 -13.79
CA GLY A 73 19.38 -16.70 -12.96
C GLY A 73 18.21 -17.68 -12.85
N ASN A 74 17.11 -17.47 -13.58
CA ASN A 74 15.89 -18.26 -13.54
C ASN A 74 15.37 -18.52 -12.11
N ASN A 75 15.39 -17.48 -11.27
CA ASN A 75 14.99 -17.54 -9.86
C ASN A 75 15.73 -18.61 -9.04
N SER A 76 16.95 -18.98 -9.46
CA SER A 76 17.80 -19.91 -8.71
C SER A 76 18.24 -19.31 -7.37
N ARG A 77 18.59 -20.17 -6.41
CA ARG A 77 19.02 -19.74 -5.07
C ARG A 77 20.20 -18.76 -5.10
N ALA A 78 21.12 -18.95 -6.05
CA ALA A 78 22.26 -18.04 -6.25
C ALA A 78 21.79 -16.64 -6.68
N SER A 79 20.91 -16.55 -7.68
CA SER A 79 20.36 -15.27 -8.14
C SER A 79 19.54 -14.54 -7.09
N ILE A 80 18.79 -15.28 -6.27
CA ILE A 80 18.06 -14.71 -5.13
C ILE A 80 19.06 -14.13 -4.12
N THR A 81 20.14 -14.84 -3.83
CA THR A 81 21.18 -14.37 -2.89
C THR A 81 21.87 -13.10 -3.40
N ASP A 82 22.16 -13.03 -4.70
CA ASP A 82 22.77 -11.85 -5.31
C ASP A 82 21.81 -10.65 -5.31
N ALA A 83 20.53 -10.87 -5.63
CA ALA A 83 19.47 -9.89 -5.52
C ALA A 83 19.32 -9.38 -4.08
N GLN A 84 19.31 -10.30 -3.10
CA GLN A 84 19.23 -9.99 -1.67
C GLN A 84 20.36 -9.09 -1.20
N LYS A 85 21.58 -9.36 -1.66
CA LYS A 85 22.77 -8.58 -1.30
C LYS A 85 22.65 -7.13 -1.80
N ILE A 86 22.19 -6.94 -3.04
CA ILE A 86 22.02 -5.61 -3.64
C ILE A 86 20.88 -4.85 -2.97
N ALA A 87 19.74 -5.52 -2.75
CA ALA A 87 18.58 -4.92 -2.11
C ALA A 87 18.88 -4.50 -0.66
N SER A 88 19.48 -5.40 0.13
CA SER A 88 19.85 -5.13 1.52
C SER A 88 20.85 -4.00 1.61
N SER A 89 21.90 -3.98 0.78
CA SER A 89 22.91 -2.92 0.82
C SER A 89 22.33 -1.52 0.61
N PHE A 90 21.34 -1.37 -0.27
CA PHE A 90 20.70 -0.09 -0.52
C PHE A 90 19.73 0.30 0.59
N LEU A 91 18.90 -0.64 1.05
CA LEU A 91 17.90 -0.39 2.07
C LEU A 91 18.54 -0.17 3.45
N ASP A 92 19.59 -0.90 3.79
CA ASP A 92 20.36 -0.70 5.04
C ASP A 92 20.98 0.71 5.10
N GLU A 93 21.39 1.27 3.95
CA GLU A 93 21.92 2.64 3.87
C GLU A 93 20.80 3.69 3.99
N LYS A 94 19.68 3.50 3.30
CA LYS A 94 18.58 4.48 3.24
C LYS A 94 17.64 4.44 4.44
N LEU A 95 17.46 3.28 5.04
CA LEU A 95 16.57 3.03 6.17
C LEU A 95 17.36 2.69 7.44
N ALA A 96 18.59 3.20 7.56
CA ALA A 96 19.42 3.01 8.74
C ALA A 96 18.66 3.43 10.01
N GLY A 97 18.32 2.43 10.85
CA GLY A 97 17.60 2.64 12.11
C GLY A 97 16.09 2.38 12.06
N ASN A 98 15.51 2.06 10.90
CA ASN A 98 14.13 1.63 10.77
C ASN A 98 14.04 0.13 10.49
N ASP A 99 13.03 -0.53 11.06
CA ASP A 99 12.71 -1.89 10.69
C ASP A 99 12.04 -1.88 9.33
N TYR A 100 12.54 -2.71 8.40
CA TYR A 100 11.99 -2.83 7.06
C TYR A 100 11.97 -4.28 6.59
N LEU A 101 11.12 -4.56 5.61
CA LEU A 101 11.03 -5.85 4.93
C LEU A 101 10.68 -5.64 3.46
N LEU A 102 11.51 -6.17 2.56
CA LEU A 102 11.23 -6.21 1.13
C LEU A 102 10.94 -7.66 0.74
N THR A 103 9.79 -7.90 0.13
CA THR A 103 9.38 -9.20 -0.41
C THR A 103 9.08 -9.12 -1.90
N GLU A 104 9.14 -10.27 -2.56
CA GLU A 104 8.66 -10.42 -3.95
C GLU A 104 7.51 -11.42 -3.98
N GLU A 105 6.33 -10.97 -4.42
CA GLU A 105 5.08 -11.73 -4.27
C GLU A 105 4.71 -12.58 -5.50
N ASN A 106 5.20 -12.25 -6.69
CA ASN A 106 4.72 -12.86 -7.93
C ASN A 106 5.51 -14.13 -8.31
N GLN A 107 6.83 -14.02 -8.49
CA GLN A 107 7.69 -15.11 -8.99
C GLN A 107 8.24 -16.01 -7.88
N LEU A 108 8.54 -15.42 -6.73
CA LEU A 108 9.15 -16.01 -5.56
C LEU A 108 8.14 -16.28 -4.44
N ARG A 109 6.84 -16.02 -4.69
CA ARG A 109 5.72 -16.38 -3.79
C ARG A 109 5.85 -15.82 -2.37
N GLY A 110 6.35 -14.60 -2.25
CA GLY A 110 6.53 -13.90 -0.98
C GLY A 110 7.90 -14.11 -0.34
N GLU A 111 8.91 -14.51 -1.12
CA GLU A 111 10.27 -14.65 -0.59
C GLU A 111 10.84 -13.29 -0.17
N ILE A 112 11.56 -13.29 0.95
CA ILE A 112 12.17 -12.10 1.53
C ILE A 112 13.44 -11.78 0.77
N LEU A 113 13.51 -10.59 0.19
CA LEU A 113 14.68 -10.08 -0.52
C LEU A 113 15.57 -9.21 0.38
N ALA A 114 15.01 -8.50 1.36
CA ALA A 114 15.82 -7.70 2.28
C ALA A 114 15.08 -7.43 3.58
N GLY A 115 15.85 -7.17 4.63
CA GLY A 115 15.32 -6.85 5.95
C GLY A 115 14.83 -8.05 6.76
N LYS A 116 14.44 -7.79 7.99
CA LYS A 116 13.90 -8.78 8.94
C LYS A 116 12.82 -8.09 9.76
N MET A 117 11.56 -8.41 9.47
CA MET A 117 10.41 -7.90 10.21
C MET A 117 9.40 -9.03 10.39
N ASP A 118 8.81 -9.13 11.59
CA ASP A 118 7.75 -10.09 11.88
C ASP A 118 6.38 -9.43 11.63
N LEU A 119 5.85 -9.59 10.41
CA LEU A 119 4.58 -9.01 9.98
C LEU A 119 3.38 -9.36 10.90
N LYS A 120 3.47 -10.41 11.72
CA LYS A 120 2.37 -10.84 12.61
C LYS A 120 2.33 -10.08 13.93
N LYS A 121 3.39 -9.35 14.28
CA LYS A 121 3.52 -8.67 15.58
C LYS A 121 3.47 -7.16 15.48
N GLU A 122 3.38 -6.63 14.26
CA GLU A 122 3.53 -5.22 14.00
C GLU A 122 2.18 -4.58 13.60
N ASP A 123 1.70 -3.68 14.45
CA ASP A 123 0.57 -2.80 14.15
C ASP A 123 1.09 -1.52 13.45
N ASN A 124 0.34 -0.99 12.47
CA ASN A 124 0.64 0.24 11.70
C ASN A 124 1.88 0.19 10.80
N LEU A 125 1.98 -0.83 9.94
CA LEU A 125 3.02 -0.90 8.92
C LEU A 125 2.70 -0.04 7.70
N ALA A 126 3.69 0.74 7.26
CA ALA A 126 3.65 1.35 5.95
C ALA A 126 3.96 0.32 4.88
N THR A 127 3.10 0.21 3.87
CA THR A 127 3.32 -0.70 2.75
C THR A 127 3.27 0.04 1.42
N ALA A 128 4.17 -0.33 0.52
CA ALA A 128 4.12 0.08 -0.88
C ALA A 128 4.47 -1.12 -1.76
N SER A 129 3.84 -1.20 -2.93
CA SER A 129 4.08 -2.26 -3.91
C SER A 129 4.31 -1.68 -5.30
N ARG A 130 5.27 -2.24 -6.04
CA ARG A 130 5.58 -1.81 -7.39
C ARG A 130 6.01 -3.00 -8.25
N ASN A 131 5.51 -2.96 -9.47
CA ASN A 131 5.82 -3.97 -10.47
C ASN A 131 7.01 -3.51 -11.30
N CYS A 132 7.94 -4.41 -11.53
CA CYS A 132 9.08 -4.18 -12.41
C CYS A 132 9.34 -5.46 -13.21
N GLY A 133 9.03 -5.40 -14.51
CA GLY A 133 8.99 -6.59 -15.37
C GLY A 133 7.94 -7.60 -14.89
N ASN A 134 8.37 -8.85 -14.70
CA ASN A 134 7.51 -9.94 -14.22
C ASN A 134 7.48 -10.08 -12.68
N TYR A 135 8.14 -9.18 -11.95
CA TYR A 135 8.29 -9.24 -10.50
C TYR A 135 7.47 -8.15 -9.82
N THR A 136 6.86 -8.50 -8.69
CA THR A 136 6.08 -7.59 -7.85
C THR A 136 6.79 -7.43 -6.53
N PHE A 137 7.43 -6.28 -6.35
CA PHE A 137 8.16 -5.94 -5.14
C PHE A 137 7.23 -5.23 -4.17
N ARG A 138 7.22 -5.68 -2.91
CA ARG A 138 6.48 -5.03 -1.83
C ARG A 138 7.42 -4.72 -0.68
N ILE A 139 7.40 -3.48 -0.22
CA ILE A 139 8.16 -3.04 0.94
C ILE A 139 7.21 -2.76 2.10
N TYR A 140 7.67 -3.12 3.29
CA TYR A 140 7.05 -2.83 4.57
C TYR A 140 8.06 -2.03 5.40
N ILE A 141 7.63 -0.92 5.99
CA ILE A 141 8.47 -0.05 6.82
C ILE A 141 7.70 0.28 8.10
N LYS A 142 8.41 0.32 9.22
CA LYS A 142 7.91 0.78 10.51
C LYS A 142 8.51 2.13 10.89
#